data_AF-X1VSN3-F1
#
_entry.id   AF-X1VSN3-F1
#
_cell.length_a   1.000
_cell.length_b   1.000
_cell.length_c   1.000
_cell.angle_alpha   90.00
_cell.angle_beta   90.00
_cell.angle_gamma   90.00
#
_symmetry.space_group_name_H-M   'P 1'
#
loop_
_entity.id
_entity.type
_entity.pdbx_description
1 polymer ?
#
loop_
_entity_poly.entity_id
_entity_poly.type
_entity_poly.pdbx_seq_one_letter_code
_entity_poly.pdbx_strand_id
1 'polypeptide(L)'
;YKSREPSQTQQREFAKRINRLSTNSVPIFLLIGNHDLPNAIGRATTTEIFDTLTIKNVYVANRPDIYPIPTNSGTVQIASLPWLRRSALLTKEESKNLNFDQINQRLREVLTNIIAANVPKLDPGLPSILAAHVWVSGAQVGSERLMTIGQEHVLLLSNVANPAFDYIALGHIHKHQVLSQNPPVVYSGSLERLDFSEEEDDKGFYLVEIETDKETGKRQVSFDFHPVIGRRFLTISLATEPQDANPTSTVLKA
;
A
#
# COMPACT_ATOMS: atom_id res chain seq x y z
N TYR A 1 -8.20 2.66 -5.30
CA TYR A 1 -8.93 3.91 -5.61
C TYR A 1 -9.07 4.78 -4.35
N LYS A 2 -9.40 6.08 -4.46
CA LYS A 2 -9.67 6.95 -3.27
C LYS A 2 -10.96 6.57 -2.53
N SER A 3 -11.98 6.16 -3.30
CA SER A 3 -13.28 5.73 -2.79
C SER A 3 -13.55 4.29 -3.20
N ARG A 4 -14.39 3.61 -2.41
CA ARG A 4 -14.96 2.28 -2.71
C ARG A 4 -15.92 2.29 -3.90
N GLU A 5 -16.35 3.48 -4.30
CA GLU A 5 -17.24 3.71 -5.44
C GLU A 5 -16.58 4.72 -6.39
N PRO A 6 -15.58 4.31 -7.18
CA PRO A 6 -14.94 5.20 -8.13
C PRO A 6 -15.91 5.59 -9.25
N SER A 7 -15.83 6.84 -9.73
CA SER A 7 -16.67 7.32 -10.83
C SER A 7 -16.36 6.58 -12.12
N GLN A 8 -17.33 6.52 -13.05
CA GLN A 8 -17.12 5.89 -14.37
C GLN A 8 -15.90 6.45 -15.11
N THR A 9 -15.64 7.76 -14.98
CA THR A 9 -14.44 8.40 -15.53
C THR A 9 -13.17 7.81 -14.92
N GLN A 10 -13.11 7.65 -13.59
CA GLN A 10 -11.94 7.05 -12.92
C GLN A 10 -11.71 5.60 -13.37
N GLN A 11 -12.78 4.82 -13.47
CA GLN A 11 -12.71 3.42 -13.94
C GLN A 11 -12.18 3.34 -15.37
N ARG A 12 -12.71 4.17 -16.28
CA ARG A 12 -12.27 4.24 -17.69
C ARG A 12 -10.81 4.65 -17.79
N GLU A 13 -10.40 5.69 -17.08
CA GLU A 13 -9.01 6.16 -17.13
C GLU A 13 -8.05 5.10 -16.58
N PHE A 14 -8.40 4.41 -15.49
CA PHE A 14 -7.61 3.31 -14.94
C PHE A 14 -7.48 2.15 -15.93
N ALA A 15 -8.61 1.67 -16.48
CA ALA A 15 -8.62 0.60 -17.48
C ALA A 15 -7.75 0.94 -18.70
N LYS A 16 -7.75 2.19 -19.16
CA LYS A 16 -6.90 2.66 -20.27
C LYS A 16 -5.40 2.50 -19.95
N ARG A 17 -4.96 2.74 -18.70
CA ARG A 17 -3.54 2.57 -18.30
C ARG A 17 -3.18 1.09 -18.20
N ILE A 18 -4.04 0.28 -17.60
CA ILE A 18 -3.87 -1.18 -17.52
C ILE A 18 -3.76 -1.79 -18.92
N ASN A 19 -4.66 -1.41 -19.83
CA ASN A 19 -4.62 -1.89 -21.21
C ASN A 19 -3.33 -1.50 -21.92
N ARG A 20 -2.85 -0.26 -21.76
CA ARG A 20 -1.57 0.19 -22.35
C ARG A 20 -0.39 -0.67 -21.88
N LEU A 21 -0.32 -0.99 -20.59
CA LEU A 21 0.77 -1.80 -20.03
C LEU A 21 0.67 -3.27 -20.48
N SER A 22 -0.52 -3.87 -20.36
CA SER A 22 -0.77 -5.26 -20.74
C SER A 22 -0.51 -5.52 -22.23
N THR A 23 -0.95 -4.61 -23.12
CA THR A 23 -0.70 -4.72 -24.58
C THR A 23 0.78 -4.63 -24.95
N ASN A 24 1.60 -3.98 -24.13
CA ASN A 24 3.06 -3.93 -24.28
C ASN A 24 3.76 -5.06 -23.49
N SER A 25 3.03 -6.09 -23.08
CA SER A 25 3.54 -7.25 -22.34
C SER A 25 4.24 -6.92 -21.02
N VAL A 26 3.91 -5.78 -20.40
CA VAL A 26 4.39 -5.43 -19.07
C VAL A 26 3.50 -6.11 -18.02
N PRO A 27 4.06 -6.97 -17.14
CA PRO A 27 3.31 -7.57 -16.04
C PRO A 27 2.83 -6.52 -15.04
N ILE A 28 1.59 -6.67 -14.57
CA ILE A 28 0.95 -5.76 -13.63
C ILE A 28 0.44 -6.56 -12.45
N PHE A 29 0.93 -6.25 -11.26
CA PHE A 29 0.42 -6.80 -10.01
C PHE A 29 -0.38 -5.73 -9.26
N LEU A 30 -1.64 -6.01 -8.96
CA LEU A 30 -2.57 -5.13 -8.28
C LEU A 30 -2.90 -5.71 -6.90
N LEU A 31 -2.42 -5.07 -5.84
CA LEU A 31 -2.74 -5.43 -4.47
C LEU A 31 -3.99 -4.66 -4.00
N ILE A 32 -4.96 -5.36 -3.42
CA ILE A 32 -6.20 -4.74 -2.93
C ILE A 32 -5.98 -4.00 -1.60
N GLY A 33 -6.31 -2.71 -1.56
CA GLY A 33 -6.26 -1.88 -0.36
C GLY A 33 -7.61 -1.73 0.37
N ASN A 34 -7.60 -1.01 1.49
CA ASN A 34 -8.77 -0.75 2.34
C ASN A 34 -9.91 0.02 1.64
N HIS A 35 -9.57 0.85 0.65
CA HIS A 35 -10.51 1.62 -0.16
C HIS A 35 -11.07 0.86 -1.37
N ASP A 36 -10.52 -0.32 -1.70
CA ASP A 36 -10.98 -1.10 -2.86
C ASP A 36 -12.07 -2.12 -2.48
N LEU A 37 -12.23 -2.43 -1.18
CA LEU A 37 -13.23 -3.38 -0.71
C LEU A 37 -14.64 -2.74 -0.62
N PRO A 38 -15.71 -3.36 -1.14
CA PRO A 38 -17.05 -2.78 -1.18
C PRO A 38 -17.71 -2.80 0.19
N ASN A 39 -18.54 -1.81 0.51
CA ASN A 39 -19.22 -1.73 1.81
C ASN A 39 -20.07 -2.98 2.14
N ALA A 40 -20.62 -3.64 1.11
CA ALA A 40 -21.41 -4.87 1.24
C ALA A 40 -20.60 -6.11 0.85
N ILE A 41 -20.78 -7.21 1.60
CA ILE A 41 -20.23 -8.53 1.27
C ILE A 41 -20.93 -9.03 -0.01
N GLY A 42 -20.17 -9.46 -1.01
CA GLY A 42 -20.70 -10.06 -2.25
C GLY A 42 -20.93 -9.12 -3.44
N ARG A 43 -20.57 -7.83 -3.35
CA ARG A 43 -20.45 -6.97 -4.54
C ARG A 43 -19.06 -7.12 -5.15
N ALA A 44 -19.00 -7.24 -6.47
CA ALA A 44 -17.73 -7.26 -7.19
C ALA A 44 -16.98 -5.94 -6.94
N THR A 45 -15.69 -6.00 -6.61
CA THR A 45 -14.84 -4.82 -6.53
C THR A 45 -14.55 -4.29 -7.94
N THR A 46 -14.29 -2.99 -8.08
CA THR A 46 -13.89 -2.42 -9.38
C THR A 46 -12.58 -3.03 -9.90
N THR A 47 -11.77 -3.61 -9.01
CA THR A 47 -10.53 -4.32 -9.33
C THR A 47 -10.75 -5.80 -9.65
N GLU A 48 -11.77 -6.44 -9.06
CA GLU A 48 -12.17 -7.84 -9.35
C GLU A 48 -12.63 -8.03 -10.79
N ILE A 49 -13.08 -6.98 -11.46
CA ILE A 49 -13.39 -7.06 -12.89
C ILE A 49 -12.13 -7.43 -13.70
N PHE A 50 -10.94 -7.02 -13.29
CA PHE A 50 -9.70 -7.36 -14.00
C PHE A 50 -9.27 -8.81 -13.77
N ASP A 51 -9.55 -9.37 -12.60
CA ASP A 51 -9.40 -10.80 -12.30
C ASP A 51 -10.38 -11.62 -13.15
N THR A 52 -11.65 -11.20 -13.15
CA THR A 52 -12.74 -11.85 -13.89
C THR A 52 -12.53 -11.79 -15.41
N LEU A 53 -11.97 -10.70 -15.93
CA LEU A 53 -11.70 -10.52 -17.36
C LEU A 53 -10.45 -11.27 -17.82
N THR A 54 -9.68 -11.88 -16.92
CA THR A 54 -8.47 -12.67 -17.22
C THR A 54 -7.55 -11.95 -18.20
N ILE A 55 -7.30 -10.65 -17.94
CA ILE A 55 -6.45 -9.85 -18.82
C ILE A 55 -5.03 -10.40 -18.75
N LYS A 56 -4.45 -10.70 -19.91
CA LYS A 56 -3.09 -11.23 -20.01
C LYS A 56 -2.11 -10.32 -19.24
N ASN A 57 -1.24 -10.94 -18.44
CA ASN A 57 -0.21 -10.27 -17.63
C ASN A 57 -0.75 -9.35 -16.52
N VAL A 58 -2.03 -9.45 -16.14
CA VAL A 58 -2.59 -8.70 -15.01
C VAL A 58 -2.94 -9.67 -13.89
N TYR A 59 -2.41 -9.41 -12.69
CA TYR A 59 -2.58 -10.21 -11.49
C TYR A 59 -3.25 -9.36 -10.43
N VAL A 60 -4.36 -9.83 -9.86
CA VAL A 60 -5.08 -9.12 -8.79
C VAL A 60 -5.01 -9.95 -7.52
N ALA A 61 -4.45 -9.39 -6.46
CA ALA A 61 -4.30 -10.05 -5.18
C ALA A 61 -5.26 -9.46 -4.14
N ASN A 62 -6.34 -10.17 -3.88
CA ASN A 62 -7.35 -9.85 -2.86
C ASN A 62 -7.28 -10.75 -1.61
N ARG A 63 -6.39 -11.74 -1.62
CA ARG A 63 -6.07 -12.63 -0.49
C ARG A 63 -4.56 -12.84 -0.38
N PRO A 64 -4.06 -13.29 0.79
CA PRO A 64 -2.68 -13.70 0.93
C PRO A 64 -2.38 -14.96 0.11
N ASP A 65 -1.38 -14.88 -0.76
CA ASP A 65 -0.87 -15.98 -1.57
C ASP A 65 0.52 -15.63 -2.12
N ILE A 66 1.14 -16.55 -2.86
CA ILE A 66 2.40 -16.30 -3.59
C ILE A 66 2.11 -16.36 -5.10
N TYR A 67 2.47 -15.29 -5.78
CA TYR A 67 2.22 -15.14 -7.21
C TYR A 67 3.55 -15.17 -7.97
N PRO A 68 3.82 -16.20 -8.79
CA PRO A 68 4.92 -16.16 -9.74
C PRO A 68 4.55 -15.26 -10.92
N ILE A 69 5.35 -14.22 -11.14
CA ILE A 69 5.15 -13.22 -12.20
C ILE A 69 6.29 -13.37 -13.22
N PRO A 70 6.01 -13.96 -14.40
CA PRO A 70 7.00 -14.06 -15.46
C PRO A 70 7.36 -12.66 -16.00
N THR A 71 8.65 -12.38 -16.12
CA THR A 71 9.17 -11.17 -16.77
C THR A 71 10.16 -11.55 -17.87
N ASN A 72 10.59 -10.57 -18.67
CA ASN A 72 11.61 -10.80 -19.70
C ASN A 72 12.97 -11.23 -19.12
N SER A 73 13.23 -10.93 -17.84
CA SER A 73 14.48 -11.25 -17.15
C SER A 73 14.38 -12.48 -16.24
N GLY A 74 13.26 -13.21 -16.29
CA GLY A 74 12.96 -14.33 -15.40
C GLY A 74 11.74 -14.06 -14.51
N THR A 75 11.39 -15.06 -13.71
CA THR A 75 10.21 -14.97 -12.82
C THR A 75 10.58 -14.27 -11.51
N VAL A 76 9.77 -13.31 -11.08
CA VAL A 76 9.76 -12.78 -9.71
C VAL A 76 8.57 -13.37 -8.97
N GLN A 77 8.71 -13.69 -7.68
CA GLN A 77 7.59 -14.13 -6.85
C GLN A 77 7.14 -13.02 -5.91
N ILE A 78 5.83 -12.76 -5.88
CA ILE A 78 5.25 -11.74 -5.02
C ILE A 78 4.38 -12.43 -3.98
N ALA A 79 4.79 -12.35 -2.71
CA ALA A 79 3.93 -12.69 -1.59
C ALA A 79 2.99 -11.52 -1.31
N SER A 80 1.69 -11.76 -1.34
CA SER A 80 0.68 -10.73 -1.11
C SER A 80 0.22 -10.70 0.34
N LEU A 81 0.00 -9.49 0.85
CA LEU A 81 -0.80 -9.24 2.05
C LEU A 81 -1.72 -8.05 1.77
N PRO A 82 -2.86 -8.27 1.09
CA PRO A 82 -3.82 -7.21 0.83
C PRO A 82 -4.48 -6.77 2.15
N TRP A 83 -5.27 -5.70 2.07
CA TRP A 83 -6.01 -5.25 3.25
C TRP A 83 -7.03 -6.31 3.69
N LEU A 84 -6.90 -6.78 4.94
CA LEU A 84 -7.81 -7.74 5.55
C LEU A 84 -8.69 -7.06 6.59
N ARG A 85 -10.01 -7.24 6.45
CA ARG A 85 -10.98 -6.72 7.42
C ARG A 85 -10.85 -7.45 8.75
N ARG A 86 -11.05 -6.73 9.86
CA ARG A 86 -11.11 -7.34 11.21
C ARG A 86 -12.02 -8.55 11.28
N SER A 87 -13.20 -8.50 10.66
CA SER A 87 -14.17 -9.59 10.63
C SER A 87 -13.72 -10.84 9.88
N ALA A 88 -12.71 -10.73 9.00
CA ALA A 88 -12.11 -11.86 8.29
C ALA A 88 -10.95 -12.47 9.09
N LEU A 89 -10.38 -11.73 10.03
CA LEU A 89 -9.23 -12.12 10.84
C LEU A 89 -9.61 -12.66 12.22
N LEU A 90 -10.72 -12.15 12.79
CA LEU A 90 -11.24 -12.54 14.09
C LEU A 90 -12.75 -12.72 13.99
N THR A 91 -13.23 -13.88 14.42
CA THR A 91 -14.66 -14.13 14.54
C THR A 91 -15.27 -13.30 15.67
N LYS A 92 -16.59 -13.07 15.61
CA LYS A 92 -17.31 -12.36 16.68
C LYS A 92 -17.13 -13.04 18.03
N GLU A 93 -17.12 -14.38 18.07
CA GLU A 93 -16.94 -15.15 19.31
C GLU A 93 -15.54 -14.96 19.90
N GLU A 94 -14.49 -15.00 19.07
CA GLU A 94 -13.10 -14.77 19.51
C GLU A 94 -12.88 -13.34 20.03
N SER A 95 -13.63 -12.36 19.51
CA SER A 95 -13.53 -10.95 19.93
C SER A 95 -14.39 -10.59 21.14
N LYS A 96 -15.38 -11.41 21.51
CA LYS A 96 -16.47 -11.03 22.44
C LYS A 96 -16.00 -10.62 23.84
N ASN A 97 -14.89 -11.20 24.30
CA ASN A 97 -14.34 -10.99 25.64
C ASN A 97 -12.99 -10.25 25.62
N LEU A 98 -12.59 -9.70 24.48
CA LEU A 98 -11.31 -9.02 24.34
C LEU A 98 -11.48 -7.50 24.39
N ASN A 99 -10.57 -6.83 25.10
CA ASN A 99 -10.47 -5.39 25.02
C ASN A 99 -9.76 -4.95 23.72
N PHE A 100 -9.71 -3.64 23.48
CA PHE A 100 -9.14 -3.07 22.26
C PHE A 100 -7.68 -3.51 22.02
N ASP A 101 -6.86 -3.50 23.07
CA ASP A 101 -5.43 -3.85 22.97
C ASP A 101 -5.23 -5.34 22.67
N GLN A 102 -6.02 -6.21 23.30
CA GLN A 102 -6.00 -7.66 23.05
C GLN A 102 -6.45 -7.99 21.63
N ILE A 103 -7.47 -7.29 21.11
CA ILE A 103 -7.90 -7.44 19.71
C ILE A 103 -6.75 -7.04 18.78
N ASN A 104 -6.12 -5.89 19.01
CA ASN A 104 -5.01 -5.43 18.18
C ASN A 104 -3.80 -6.37 18.23
N GLN A 105 -3.49 -6.93 19.40
CA GLN A 105 -2.44 -7.93 19.55
C GLN A 105 -2.76 -9.17 18.71
N ARG A 106 -3.97 -9.72 18.81
CA ARG A 106 -4.36 -10.89 18.01
C ARG A 106 -4.32 -10.61 16.50
N LEU A 107 -4.81 -9.45 16.07
CA LEU A 107 -4.75 -9.07 14.65
C LEU A 107 -3.30 -9.00 14.16
N ARG A 108 -2.40 -8.41 14.95
CA ARG A 108 -0.96 -8.37 14.65
C ARG A 108 -0.39 -9.78 14.54
N GLU A 109 -0.71 -10.67 15.48
CA GLU A 109 -0.26 -12.07 15.47
C GLU A 109 -0.74 -12.81 14.22
N VAL A 110 -2.02 -12.70 13.86
CA VAL A 110 -2.59 -13.35 12.66
C VAL A 110 -1.86 -12.87 11.40
N LEU A 111 -1.68 -11.56 11.23
CA LEU A 111 -0.99 -11.00 10.06
C LEU A 111 0.48 -11.41 9.99
N THR A 112 1.16 -11.40 11.13
CA THR A 112 2.55 -11.87 11.22
C THR A 112 2.66 -13.34 10.84
N ASN A 113 1.71 -14.17 11.30
CA ASN A 113 1.66 -15.59 10.98
C ASN A 113 1.39 -15.84 9.49
N ILE A 114 0.56 -15.01 8.85
CA ILE A 114 0.33 -15.09 7.40
C ILE A 114 1.64 -14.84 6.63
N ILE A 115 2.38 -13.78 6.97
CA ILE A 115 3.68 -13.49 6.34
C ILE A 115 4.64 -14.66 6.59
N ALA A 116 4.78 -15.09 7.84
CA ALA A 116 5.68 -16.17 8.23
C ALA A 116 5.34 -17.51 7.54
N ALA A 117 4.05 -17.80 7.30
CA ALA A 117 3.61 -19.02 6.61
C ALA A 117 3.89 -18.99 5.09
N ASN A 118 4.10 -17.82 4.50
CA ASN A 118 4.50 -17.70 3.10
C ASN A 118 6.00 -17.87 2.91
N VAL A 119 6.82 -17.45 3.86
CA VAL A 119 8.30 -17.56 3.79
C VAL A 119 8.80 -18.96 3.39
N PRO A 120 8.40 -20.07 4.03
CA PRO A 120 8.90 -21.40 3.66
C PRO A 120 8.40 -21.92 2.31
N LYS A 121 7.41 -21.25 1.69
CA LYS A 121 6.86 -21.61 0.37
C LYS A 121 7.53 -20.85 -0.78
N LEU A 122 8.34 -19.83 -0.46
CA LEU A 122 9.11 -19.08 -1.44
C LEU A 122 10.20 -19.97 -2.03
N ASP A 123 10.41 -19.89 -3.35
CA ASP A 123 11.59 -20.46 -3.99
C ASP A 123 12.80 -19.55 -3.73
N PRO A 124 13.84 -19.97 -2.98
CA PRO A 124 15.01 -19.14 -2.73
C PRO A 124 15.80 -18.80 -3.99
N GLY A 125 15.59 -19.50 -5.11
CA GLY A 125 16.19 -19.20 -6.41
C GLY A 125 15.55 -18.01 -7.14
N LEU A 126 14.33 -17.59 -6.76
CA LEU A 126 13.59 -16.50 -7.41
C LEU A 126 13.59 -15.21 -6.58
N PRO A 127 13.79 -14.02 -7.21
CA PRO A 127 13.59 -12.73 -6.57
C PRO A 127 12.21 -12.67 -5.89
N SER A 128 12.19 -12.21 -4.65
CA SER A 128 11.03 -12.30 -3.76
C SER A 128 10.61 -10.94 -3.24
N ILE A 129 9.36 -10.56 -3.47
CA ILE A 129 8.80 -9.30 -3.00
C ILE A 129 7.66 -9.58 -2.04
N LEU A 130 7.61 -8.88 -0.91
CA LEU A 130 6.39 -8.77 -0.10
C LEU A 130 5.63 -7.52 -0.52
N ALA A 131 4.43 -7.67 -1.07
CA ALA A 131 3.53 -6.56 -1.35
C ALA A 131 2.42 -6.53 -0.28
N ALA A 132 2.42 -5.52 0.59
CA ALA A 132 1.52 -5.47 1.75
C ALA A 132 0.81 -4.12 1.90
N HIS A 133 -0.50 -4.14 2.13
CA HIS A 133 -1.30 -2.94 2.44
C HIS A 133 -1.63 -2.90 3.93
N VAL A 134 -0.70 -2.38 4.73
CA VAL A 134 -0.73 -2.43 6.19
C VAL A 134 -0.10 -1.16 6.77
N TRP A 135 -0.36 -0.87 8.05
CA TRP A 135 0.39 0.13 8.79
C TRP A 135 1.54 -0.52 9.59
N VAL A 136 2.76 -0.07 9.33
CA VAL A 136 3.97 -0.41 10.09
C VAL A 136 4.38 0.72 11.04
N SER A 137 4.73 0.35 12.28
CA SER A 137 5.22 1.26 13.32
C SER A 137 6.44 2.06 12.86
N GLY A 138 6.50 3.32 13.26
CA GLY A 138 7.56 4.25 12.86
C GLY A 138 7.29 5.00 11.56
N ALA A 139 6.22 4.66 10.83
CA ALA A 139 5.82 5.41 9.65
C ALA A 139 5.31 6.81 10.00
N GLN A 140 5.77 7.81 9.24
CA GLN A 140 5.24 9.17 9.24
C GLN A 140 3.91 9.20 8.49
N VAL A 141 2.89 9.79 9.09
CA VAL A 141 1.51 9.80 8.57
C VAL A 141 0.98 11.22 8.52
N GLY A 142 0.14 11.51 7.53
CA GLY A 142 -0.60 12.77 7.40
C GLY A 142 -2.02 12.61 7.96
N SER A 143 -3.03 12.87 7.14
CA SER A 143 -4.45 12.76 7.49
C SER A 143 -4.89 11.34 7.84
N GLU A 144 -4.15 10.31 7.42
CA GLU A 144 -4.42 8.91 7.76
C GLU A 144 -4.42 8.72 9.28
N ARG A 145 -3.61 9.51 10.01
CA ARG A 145 -3.58 9.50 11.48
C ARG A 145 -4.97 9.73 12.09
N LEU A 146 -5.77 10.61 11.51
CA LEU A 146 -7.12 10.89 11.99
C LEU A 146 -8.09 9.74 11.67
N MET A 147 -7.91 9.06 10.53
CA MET A 147 -8.68 7.86 10.17
C MET A 147 -8.37 6.67 11.08
N THR A 148 -7.20 6.68 11.73
CA THR A 148 -6.71 5.54 12.51
C THR A 148 -7.09 5.54 13.99
N ILE A 149 -7.68 6.62 14.53
CA ILE A 149 -8.08 6.70 15.94
C ILE A 149 -9.08 5.58 16.25
N GLY A 150 -8.58 4.49 16.85
CA GLY A 150 -9.37 3.38 17.38
C GLY A 150 -9.72 2.24 16.41
N GLN A 151 -9.18 2.16 15.20
CA GLN A 151 -9.67 1.17 14.21
C GLN A 151 -8.64 0.37 13.41
N GLU A 152 -7.35 0.73 13.42
CA GLU A 152 -6.36 0.06 12.57
C GLU A 152 -5.25 -0.62 13.38
N HIS A 153 -4.78 -1.77 12.88
CA HIS A 153 -3.73 -2.55 13.53
C HIS A 153 -2.36 -2.06 13.02
N VAL A 154 -1.43 -1.89 13.94
CA VAL A 154 -0.05 -1.49 13.62
C VAL A 154 0.85 -2.70 13.80
N LEU A 155 1.51 -3.12 12.73
CA LEU A 155 2.59 -4.11 12.73
C LEU A 155 3.90 -3.45 13.18
N LEU A 156 4.75 -4.20 13.87
CA LEU A 156 6.13 -3.75 14.10
C LEU A 156 6.93 -3.94 12.82
N LEU A 157 7.98 -3.13 12.63
CA LEU A 157 8.89 -3.29 11.50
C LEU A 157 9.46 -4.71 11.41
N SER A 158 9.79 -5.32 12.55
CA SER A 158 10.27 -6.70 12.63
C SER A 158 9.26 -7.76 12.18
N ASN A 159 7.96 -7.44 12.12
CA ASN A 159 6.95 -8.36 11.60
C ASN A 159 6.97 -8.46 10.07
N VAL A 160 7.50 -7.44 9.38
CA VAL A 160 7.52 -7.37 7.90
C VAL A 160 8.93 -7.45 7.32
N ALA A 161 9.95 -6.97 8.05
CA ALA A 161 11.34 -6.93 7.61
C ALA A 161 12.00 -8.32 7.69
N ASN A 162 11.56 -9.23 6.82
CA ASN A 162 12.06 -10.61 6.74
C ASN A 162 13.08 -10.74 5.59
N PRO A 163 14.30 -11.26 5.85
CA PRO A 163 15.36 -11.38 4.85
C PRO A 163 15.07 -12.40 3.73
N ALA A 164 13.97 -13.16 3.82
CA ALA A 164 13.49 -13.98 2.71
C ALA A 164 12.91 -13.13 1.56
N PHE A 165 12.62 -11.85 1.80
CA PHE A 165 12.19 -10.90 0.78
C PHE A 165 13.34 -9.96 0.43
N ASP A 166 13.55 -9.78 -0.87
CA ASP A 166 14.53 -8.86 -1.44
C ASP A 166 14.03 -7.41 -1.38
N TYR A 167 12.71 -7.22 -1.41
CA TYR A 167 12.07 -5.91 -1.30
C TYR A 167 10.69 -6.03 -0.66
N ILE A 168 10.36 -5.13 0.28
CA ILE A 168 9.05 -5.05 0.92
C ILE A 168 8.36 -3.77 0.46
N ALA A 169 7.39 -3.92 -0.44
CA ALA A 169 6.57 -2.86 -1.00
C ALA A 169 5.31 -2.65 -0.14
N LEU A 170 5.28 -1.56 0.62
CA LEU A 170 4.16 -1.20 1.48
C LEU A 170 3.22 -0.18 0.82
N GLY A 171 1.93 -0.41 0.98
CA GLY A 171 0.85 0.55 0.73
C GLY A 171 0.08 0.85 2.01
N HIS A 172 -0.77 1.88 1.97
CA HIS A 172 -1.62 2.44 3.06
C HIS A 172 -1.23 3.87 3.42
N ILE A 173 0.07 4.14 3.60
CA ILE A 173 0.57 5.48 3.94
C ILE A 173 0.91 6.25 2.67
N HIS A 174 0.44 7.50 2.56
CA HIS A 174 0.55 8.34 1.36
C HIS A 174 1.86 9.13 1.30
N LYS A 175 2.59 9.23 2.41
CA LYS A 175 3.94 9.81 2.44
C LYS A 175 4.98 8.75 2.07
N HIS A 176 5.76 9.02 1.03
CA HIS A 176 6.87 8.15 0.64
C HIS A 176 7.95 8.14 1.73
N GLN A 177 8.46 6.96 2.07
CA GLN A 177 9.47 6.80 3.12
C GLN A 177 10.05 5.39 3.14
N VAL A 178 11.30 5.31 3.61
CA VAL A 178 12.04 4.06 3.79
C VAL A 178 12.14 3.77 5.29
N LEU A 179 11.54 2.68 5.74
CA LEU A 179 11.55 2.26 7.15
C LEU A 179 12.76 1.37 7.49
N SER A 180 13.31 0.68 6.50
CA SER A 180 14.50 -0.17 6.63
C SER A 180 15.26 -0.19 5.31
N GLN A 181 16.58 -0.25 5.38
CA GLN A 181 17.48 -0.37 4.22
C GLN A 181 17.81 -1.83 3.90
N ASN A 182 17.79 -2.73 4.90
CA ASN A 182 18.18 -4.13 4.70
C ASN A 182 17.36 -5.10 5.61
N PRO A 183 16.39 -5.85 5.06
CA PRO A 183 15.88 -5.70 3.69
C PRO A 183 15.17 -4.33 3.51
N PRO A 184 15.08 -3.80 2.29
CA PRO A 184 14.33 -2.58 2.01
C PRO A 184 12.86 -2.71 2.39
N VAL A 185 12.38 -1.83 3.27
CA VAL A 185 10.96 -1.74 3.65
C VAL A 185 10.48 -0.34 3.33
N VAL A 186 9.63 -0.20 2.32
CA VAL A 186 9.37 1.08 1.67
C VAL A 186 7.89 1.32 1.49
N TYR A 187 7.41 2.47 1.93
CA TYR A 187 6.16 3.04 1.44
C TYR A 187 6.47 3.91 0.24
N SER A 188 5.89 3.60 -0.92
CA SER A 188 6.04 4.45 -2.10
C SER A 188 5.29 5.78 -1.99
N GLY A 189 4.33 5.85 -1.06
CA GLY A 189 3.41 6.97 -0.96
C GLY A 189 2.38 6.99 -2.08
N SER A 190 1.60 8.07 -2.13
CA SER A 190 0.68 8.36 -3.21
C SER A 190 1.41 9.00 -4.40
N LEU A 191 0.86 8.81 -5.61
CA LEU A 191 1.31 9.52 -6.81
C LEU A 191 0.81 10.96 -6.88
N GLU A 192 -0.13 11.33 -6.01
CA GLU A 192 -0.71 12.68 -5.94
C GLU A 192 -1.09 13.07 -4.53
N ARG A 193 -1.13 14.38 -4.27
CA ARG A 193 -1.61 14.93 -2.99
C ARG A 193 -3.11 14.71 -2.82
N LEU A 194 -3.50 13.99 -1.78
CA LEU A 194 -4.92 13.65 -1.54
C LEU A 194 -5.66 14.65 -0.66
N ASP A 195 -4.93 15.37 0.19
CA ASP A 195 -5.38 16.51 0.99
C ASP A 195 -4.21 17.45 1.35
N PHE A 196 -4.51 18.54 2.07
CA PHE A 196 -3.55 19.59 2.42
C PHE A 196 -2.49 19.18 3.44
N SER A 197 -2.66 18.06 4.17
CA SER A 197 -1.58 17.56 5.04
C SER A 197 -0.37 17.06 4.25
N GLU A 198 -0.55 16.79 2.94
CA GLU A 198 0.47 16.32 2.01
C GLU A 198 1.05 17.46 1.16
N GLU A 199 0.81 18.73 1.50
CA GLU A 199 1.26 19.89 0.72
C GLU A 199 2.77 19.85 0.41
N GLU A 200 3.58 19.59 1.43
CA GLU A 200 5.04 19.56 1.35
C GLU A 200 5.62 18.19 0.93
N ASP A 201 4.76 17.17 0.73
CA ASP A 201 5.23 15.85 0.36
C ASP A 201 5.62 15.79 -1.12
N ASP A 202 6.80 15.24 -1.40
CA ASP A 202 7.14 14.79 -2.74
C ASP A 202 6.29 13.57 -3.11
N LYS A 203 5.78 13.56 -4.35
CA LYS A 203 4.96 12.47 -4.89
C LYS A 203 5.72 11.78 -6.00
N GLY A 204 5.58 10.47 -6.12
CA GLY A 204 6.41 9.70 -7.02
C GLY A 204 6.22 8.19 -6.93
N PHE A 205 7.16 7.48 -7.50
CA PHE A 205 7.21 6.01 -7.45
C PHE A 205 8.66 5.56 -7.26
N TYR A 206 8.86 4.33 -6.81
CA TYR A 206 10.18 3.72 -6.75
C TYR A 206 10.43 2.89 -8.01
N LEU A 207 11.60 3.08 -8.62
CA LEU A 207 12.19 2.10 -9.53
C LEU A 207 13.05 1.17 -8.69
N VAL A 208 12.77 -0.13 -8.73
CA VAL A 208 13.48 -1.15 -7.94
C VAL A 208 14.14 -2.11 -8.92
N GLU A 209 15.45 -2.30 -8.79
CA GLU A 209 16.20 -3.28 -9.57
C GLU A 209 16.71 -4.37 -8.64
N ILE A 210 16.43 -5.63 -9.00
CA ILE A 210 16.88 -6.81 -8.25
C ILE A 210 17.73 -7.63 -9.21
N GLU A 211 19.04 -7.58 -8.98
CA GLU A 211 20.03 -8.30 -9.79
C GLU A 211 20.51 -9.54 -9.05
N THR A 212 20.39 -10.70 -9.69
CA THR A 212 20.94 -11.95 -9.17
C THR A 212 22.35 -12.15 -9.72
N ASP A 213 23.33 -12.20 -8.82
CA ASP A 213 24.70 -12.59 -9.13
C ASP A 213 24.70 -14.05 -9.61
N LYS A 214 25.22 -14.26 -10.83
CA LYS A 214 25.21 -15.58 -11.49
C LYS A 214 26.16 -16.59 -10.86
N GLU A 215 27.21 -16.14 -10.17
CA GLU A 215 28.23 -17.00 -9.57
C GLU A 215 27.89 -17.32 -8.12
N THR A 216 27.44 -16.33 -7.36
CA THR A 216 27.17 -16.48 -5.92
C THR A 216 25.70 -16.73 -5.59
N GLY A 217 24.78 -16.47 -6.53
CA GLY A 217 23.34 -16.54 -6.32
C GLY A 217 22.80 -15.43 -5.40
N LYS A 218 23.65 -14.51 -4.94
CA LYS A 218 23.24 -13.39 -4.09
C LYS A 218 22.49 -12.34 -4.89
N ARG A 219 21.56 -11.66 -4.22
CA ARG A 219 20.81 -10.56 -4.83
C ARG A 219 21.35 -9.22 -4.40
N GLN A 220 21.53 -8.33 -5.37
CA GLN A 220 21.78 -6.92 -5.15
C GLN A 220 20.49 -6.18 -5.47
N VAL A 221 20.05 -5.33 -4.54
CA VAL A 221 18.79 -4.59 -4.65
C VAL A 221 19.08 -3.10 -4.58
N SER A 222 18.75 -2.37 -5.65
CA SER A 222 18.71 -0.90 -5.67
C SER A 222 17.26 -0.44 -5.73
N PHE A 223 16.98 0.73 -5.15
CA PHE A 223 15.66 1.34 -5.19
C PHE A 223 15.77 2.86 -5.16
N ASP A 224 15.30 3.51 -6.21
CA ASP A 224 15.41 4.94 -6.40
C ASP A 224 14.03 5.58 -6.50
N PHE A 225 13.84 6.70 -5.79
CA PHE A 225 12.59 7.44 -5.84
C PHE A 225 12.59 8.39 -7.05
N HIS A 226 11.58 8.23 -7.92
CA HIS A 226 11.36 9.08 -9.08
C HIS A 226 10.19 10.04 -8.80
N PRO A 227 10.47 11.34 -8.61
CA PRO A 227 9.41 12.31 -8.36
C PRO A 227 8.56 12.51 -9.60
N VAL A 228 7.27 12.76 -9.38
CA VAL A 228 6.31 13.16 -10.41
C VAL A 228 5.74 14.53 -10.07
N ILE A 229 5.40 15.29 -11.11
CA ILE A 229 4.78 16.60 -10.94
C ILE A 229 3.30 16.40 -10.63
N GLY A 230 2.97 16.52 -9.34
CA GLY A 230 1.60 16.53 -8.85
C GLY A 230 0.97 17.93 -8.86
N ARG A 231 -0.32 18.00 -8.53
CA ARG A 231 -1.03 19.26 -8.28
C ARG A 231 -0.39 19.96 -7.09
N ARG A 232 -0.10 21.25 -7.26
CA ARG A 232 0.38 22.11 -6.17
C ARG A 232 -0.77 22.43 -5.22
N PHE A 233 -0.53 22.23 -3.94
CA PHE A 233 -1.39 22.70 -2.85
C PHE A 233 -0.72 23.93 -2.24
N LEU A 234 -1.51 24.80 -1.61
CA LEU A 234 -1.01 25.98 -0.91
C LEU A 234 -1.86 26.19 0.35
N THR A 235 -1.28 26.02 1.52
CA THR A 235 -1.92 26.37 2.79
C THR A 235 -1.64 27.82 3.13
N ILE A 236 -2.69 28.61 3.22
CA ILE A 236 -2.62 30.01 3.66
C ILE A 236 -2.91 30.03 5.17
N SER A 237 -1.87 30.23 5.98
CA SER A 237 -1.97 30.34 7.43
C SER A 237 -2.03 31.80 7.84
N LEU A 238 -3.14 32.21 8.46
CA LEU A 238 -3.38 33.58 8.91
C LEU A 238 -3.67 33.59 10.40
N ALA A 239 -3.01 34.47 11.13
CA ALA A 239 -3.31 34.73 12.53
C ALA A 239 -4.23 35.96 12.63
N THR A 240 -5.34 35.82 13.34
CA THR A 240 -6.20 36.94 13.72
C THR A 240 -6.12 37.15 15.23
N GLU A 241 -6.10 38.40 15.68
CA GLU A 241 -6.16 38.70 17.11
C GLU A 241 -7.49 38.22 17.70
N PRO A 242 -7.53 37.62 18.91
CA PRO A 242 -8.77 37.15 19.53
C PRO A 242 -9.85 38.22 19.71
N GLN A 243 -9.43 39.50 19.82
CA GLN A 243 -10.30 40.67 19.94
C GLN A 243 -10.53 41.42 18.62
N ASP A 244 -10.18 40.83 17.47
CA ASP A 244 -10.45 41.43 16.17
C ASP A 244 -11.98 41.56 15.96
N ALA A 245 -12.45 42.80 15.79
CA ALA A 245 -13.85 43.10 15.56
C ALA A 245 -14.33 42.65 14.16
N ASN A 246 -13.41 42.39 13.22
CA ASN A 246 -13.73 41.90 11.88
C ASN A 246 -12.62 40.98 11.30
N PRO A 247 -12.48 39.75 11.83
CA PRO A 247 -11.44 38.81 11.42
C PRO A 247 -11.54 38.41 9.94
N THR A 248 -12.74 38.39 9.36
CA THR A 248 -12.92 38.10 7.92
C THR A 248 -12.27 39.17 7.05
N SER A 249 -12.45 40.46 7.37
CA SER A 249 -11.81 41.53 6.61
C SER A 249 -10.29 41.51 6.78
N THR A 250 -9.78 41.14 7.95
CA THR A 250 -8.34 41.01 8.21
C THR A 250 -7.72 39.91 7.37
N VAL A 251 -8.39 38.75 7.32
CA VAL A 251 -7.99 37.60 6.49
C VAL A 251 -7.96 37.94 5.00
N LEU A 252 -8.95 38.67 4.48
CA LEU A 252 -9.02 39.02 3.06
C LEU A 252 -8.00 40.08 2.59
N LYS A 253 -7.35 40.80 3.51
CA LYS A 253 -6.36 41.85 3.20
C LYS A 253 -4.91 41.35 3.22
N ALA A 254 -4.65 40.22 3.87
CA ALA A 254 -3.33 39.60 3.99
C ALA A 254 -2.96 38.83 2.71
#